data_AF-A0A7S3FSX3-F1
#
_entry.id   AF-A0A7S3FSX3-F1
#
_cell.length_a   1.000
_cell.length_b   1.000
_cell.length_c   1.000
_cell.angle_alpha   90.00
_cell.angle_beta   90.00
_cell.angle_gamma   90.00
#
_symmetry.space_group_name_H-M   'P 1'
#
loop_
_entity.id
_entity.type
_entity.pdbx_description
1 polymer ?
#
loop_
_entity_poly.entity_id
_entity_poly.type
_entity_poly.pdbx_seq_one_letter_code
_entity_poly.pdbx_strand_id
1 'polypeptide(L)'
;MWLKLIQRNADISKMIKPQFVNNTWRKPVISGSKKAQLKRYFHQAGAPWIYEKPDPEIHFASTYNRRPKGSRREINYESKLALVRKNLSTMDKKLEDQREEQLYKRKMGELDTDLYRLVKALNFAEQGGKKASMASKASSQAQKDLNKSIGVESKKPTSKKSRGASKGGNVNKRLRASFELTGASINDMDAGKGYSTQAARDMQVKEKEKQPKQRKPTKEEE
;
A
#
# COMPACT_ATOMS: atom_id res chain seq x y z
N MET A 1 40.85 -6.35 -38.48
CA MET A 1 40.09 -5.07 -38.47
C MET A 1 40.42 -4.31 -39.73
N TRP A 2 41.72 -4.03 -39.93
CA TRP A 2 42.28 -3.39 -41.12
C TRP A 2 41.78 -3.98 -42.44
N LEU A 3 41.82 -5.31 -42.64
CA LEU A 3 41.27 -5.95 -43.84
C LEU A 3 39.79 -5.67 -44.08
N LYS A 4 38.99 -5.49 -43.02
CA LYS A 4 37.56 -5.17 -43.16
C LYS A 4 37.33 -3.71 -43.59
N LEU A 5 38.27 -2.81 -43.29
CA LEU A 5 38.20 -1.40 -43.65
C LEU A 5 38.62 -1.16 -45.11
N ILE A 6 39.41 -2.07 -45.69
CA ILE A 6 39.91 -1.98 -47.07
C ILE A 6 38.84 -2.39 -48.11
N GLN A 7 37.73 -3.00 -47.69
CA GLN A 7 36.68 -3.44 -48.61
C GLN A 7 36.08 -2.23 -49.36
N ARG A 8 35.94 -2.34 -50.69
CA ARG A 8 35.60 -1.23 -51.61
C ARG A 8 34.29 -0.49 -51.28
N ASN A 9 33.40 -1.13 -50.54
CA ASN A 9 32.09 -0.60 -50.12
C ASN A 9 31.99 -0.44 -48.57
N ALA A 10 33.11 -0.35 -47.86
CA ALA A 10 33.14 -0.28 -46.39
C ALA A 10 32.78 1.12 -45.88
N ASP A 11 31.50 1.33 -45.59
CA ASP A 11 31.07 2.48 -44.79
C ASP A 11 31.29 2.20 -43.30
N ILE A 12 32.28 2.88 -42.70
CA ILE A 12 32.66 2.76 -41.29
C ILE A 12 31.47 3.00 -40.36
N SER A 13 30.55 3.91 -40.73
CA SER A 13 29.35 4.22 -39.95
C SER A 13 28.45 2.99 -39.78
N LYS A 14 28.27 2.22 -40.86
CA LYS A 14 27.45 0.98 -40.87
C LYS A 14 28.14 -0.19 -40.17
N MET A 15 29.47 -0.19 -40.13
CA MET A 15 30.25 -1.27 -39.53
C MET A 15 30.34 -1.19 -38.00
N ILE A 16 30.25 0.03 -37.45
CA ILE A 16 30.35 0.30 -36.01
C ILE A 16 28.99 0.10 -35.30
N LYS A 17 27.89 0.42 -35.98
CA LYS A 17 26.54 0.33 -35.41
C LYS A 17 25.96 -1.08 -35.57
N PRO A 18 25.25 -1.62 -34.56
CA PRO A 18 24.48 -2.85 -34.75
C PRO A 18 23.39 -2.63 -35.79
N GLN A 19 23.05 -3.68 -36.54
CA GLN A 19 22.05 -3.61 -37.61
C GLN A 19 20.86 -4.50 -37.24
N PHE A 20 19.65 -3.98 -37.41
CA PHE A 20 18.43 -4.76 -37.23
C PHE A 20 18.04 -5.38 -38.57
N VAL A 21 18.10 -6.71 -38.66
CA VAL A 21 17.84 -7.47 -39.90
C VAL A 21 17.02 -8.72 -39.54
N ASN A 22 15.90 -8.95 -40.22
CA ASN A 22 15.03 -10.11 -40.03
C ASN A 22 14.62 -10.30 -38.56
N ASN A 23 14.07 -9.23 -37.96
CA ASN A 23 13.66 -9.19 -36.54
C ASN A 23 14.76 -9.53 -35.53
N THR A 24 16.03 -9.49 -35.94
CA THR A 24 17.17 -9.83 -35.09
C THR A 24 18.21 -8.71 -35.14
N TRP A 25 18.74 -8.34 -33.97
CA TRP A 25 19.86 -7.42 -33.87
C TRP A 25 21.18 -8.15 -34.19
N ARG A 26 21.77 -7.83 -35.33
CA ARG A 26 23.12 -8.28 -35.69
C ARG A 26 24.15 -7.43 -34.96
N LYS A 27 25.18 -8.11 -34.45
CA LYS A 27 26.34 -7.46 -33.84
C LYS A 27 27.08 -6.61 -34.88
N PRO A 28 27.71 -5.50 -34.47
CA PRO A 28 28.50 -4.68 -35.39
C PRO A 28 29.68 -5.47 -35.95
N VAL A 29 30.06 -5.14 -37.19
CA VAL A 29 31.17 -5.79 -37.91
C VAL A 29 32.51 -5.51 -37.22
N ILE A 30 32.62 -4.33 -36.60
CA ILE A 30 33.74 -3.88 -35.77
C ILE A 30 33.30 -3.95 -34.31
N SER A 31 34.03 -4.71 -33.49
CA SER A 31 33.76 -4.80 -32.05
C SER A 31 34.12 -3.50 -31.32
N GLY A 32 33.56 -3.31 -30.11
CA GLY A 32 33.82 -2.11 -29.31
C GLY A 32 35.31 -1.85 -29.02
N SER A 33 36.09 -2.91 -28.76
CA SER A 33 37.54 -2.78 -28.56
C SER A 33 38.27 -2.27 -29.81
N LYS A 34 37.92 -2.81 -30.99
CA LYS A 34 38.49 -2.39 -32.29
C LYS A 34 38.09 -0.95 -32.64
N LYS A 35 36.85 -0.58 -32.34
CA LYS A 35 36.35 0.80 -32.46
C LYS A 35 37.14 1.76 -31.55
N ALA A 36 37.43 1.38 -30.30
CA ALA A 36 38.26 2.20 -29.40
C ALA A 36 39.69 2.37 -29.92
N GLN A 37 40.28 1.31 -30.51
CA GLN A 37 41.58 1.41 -31.18
C GLN A 37 41.54 2.39 -32.36
N LEU A 38 40.51 2.32 -33.23
CA LEU A 38 40.33 3.29 -34.31
C LEU A 38 40.19 4.72 -33.76
N LYS A 39 39.34 4.93 -32.76
CA LYS A 39 39.21 6.24 -32.11
C LYS A 39 40.56 6.78 -31.63
N ARG A 40 41.39 5.92 -31.01
CA ARG A 40 42.76 6.29 -30.59
C ARG A 40 43.66 6.69 -31.77
N TYR A 41 43.62 5.96 -32.89
CA TYR A 41 44.40 6.32 -34.09
C TYR A 41 43.97 7.66 -34.68
N PHE A 42 42.66 7.92 -34.75
CA PHE A 42 42.14 9.21 -35.20
C PHE A 42 42.62 10.36 -34.30
N HIS A 43 42.53 10.19 -32.98
CA HIS A 43 43.06 11.16 -32.02
C HIS A 43 44.58 11.38 -32.19
N GLN A 44 45.36 10.31 -32.38
CA GLN A 44 46.81 10.42 -32.59
C GLN A 44 47.16 11.12 -33.91
N ALA A 45 46.35 10.95 -34.94
CA ALA A 45 46.50 11.64 -36.23
C ALA A 45 45.95 13.08 -36.21
N GLY A 46 45.38 13.55 -35.09
CA GLY A 46 44.74 14.86 -34.99
C GLY A 46 43.39 14.94 -35.73
N ALA A 47 42.83 13.82 -36.17
CA ALA A 47 41.55 13.77 -36.87
C ALA A 47 40.38 13.62 -35.88
N PRO A 48 39.28 14.39 -36.03
CA PRO A 48 38.12 14.27 -35.15
C PRO A 48 37.36 12.96 -35.38
N TRP A 49 36.83 12.39 -34.30
CA TRP A 49 35.97 11.21 -34.37
C TRP A 49 34.52 11.58 -34.73
N ILE A 50 34.20 11.60 -36.02
CA ILE A 50 32.90 12.08 -36.55
C ILE A 50 31.73 11.09 -36.37
N TYR A 51 32.01 9.83 -36.03
CA TYR A 51 30.98 8.77 -36.04
C TYR A 51 30.08 8.77 -34.80
N GLU A 52 30.50 9.46 -33.73
CA GLU A 52 29.77 9.56 -32.47
C GLU A 52 29.81 10.97 -31.93
N LYS A 53 28.71 11.37 -31.29
CA LYS A 53 28.68 12.65 -30.58
C LYS A 53 29.66 12.57 -29.40
N PRO A 54 30.43 13.64 -29.13
CA PRO A 54 31.25 13.69 -27.92
C PRO A 54 30.35 13.58 -26.69
N ASP A 55 30.85 12.92 -25.66
CA ASP A 55 30.18 12.93 -24.36
C ASP A 55 30.14 14.38 -23.84
N PRO A 56 28.99 14.86 -23.36
CA PRO A 56 28.89 16.22 -22.85
C PRO A 56 29.80 16.40 -21.63
N GLU A 57 30.51 17.53 -21.55
CA GLU A 57 31.39 17.84 -20.41
C GLU A 57 30.66 17.80 -19.07
N ILE A 58 29.41 18.27 -19.06
CA ILE A 58 28.55 18.24 -17.89
C ILE A 58 27.48 17.17 -18.09
N HIS A 59 27.62 16.07 -17.36
CA HIS A 59 26.63 15.00 -17.34
C HIS A 59 25.41 15.41 -16.48
N PHE A 60 24.48 16.20 -17.04
CA PHE A 60 23.25 16.57 -16.32
C PHE A 60 22.46 15.35 -15.80
N ALA A 61 22.47 14.25 -16.56
CA ALA A 61 21.83 12.99 -16.20
C ALA A 61 22.65 12.11 -15.24
N SER A 62 23.81 12.58 -14.77
CA SER A 62 24.69 11.83 -13.87
C SER A 62 23.97 11.45 -12.59
N THR A 63 24.20 10.23 -12.12
CA THR A 63 23.75 9.76 -10.81
C THR A 63 24.33 10.59 -9.67
N TYR A 64 25.49 11.20 -9.87
CA TYR A 64 26.16 12.04 -8.86
C TYR A 64 25.45 13.38 -8.64
N ASN A 65 24.69 13.85 -9.63
CA ASN A 65 23.87 15.06 -9.49
C ASN A 65 22.55 14.80 -8.76
N ARG A 66 22.19 13.53 -8.51
CA ARG A 66 20.96 13.17 -7.81
C ARG A 66 21.17 13.37 -6.31
N ARG A 67 20.17 13.99 -5.66
CA ARG A 67 20.14 14.08 -4.20
C ARG A 67 20.24 12.66 -3.59
N PRO A 68 21.12 12.44 -2.60
CA PRO A 68 21.22 11.14 -1.95
C PRO A 68 19.90 10.80 -1.23
N LYS A 69 19.57 9.51 -1.17
CA LYS A 69 18.30 9.01 -0.62
C LYS A 69 18.16 9.20 0.90
N GLY A 70 19.25 9.48 1.62
CA GLY A 70 19.28 9.52 3.09
C GLY A 70 19.29 8.13 3.73
N SER A 71 19.65 8.06 5.01
CA SER A 71 19.60 6.81 5.77
C SER A 71 18.17 6.46 6.19
N ARG A 72 17.88 5.17 6.42
CA ARG A 72 16.55 4.75 6.92
C ARG A 72 16.18 5.41 8.26
N ARG A 73 17.18 5.80 9.06
CA ARG A 73 16.95 6.49 10.34
C ARG A 73 16.47 7.92 10.12
N GLU A 74 17.12 8.68 9.23
CA GLU A 74 16.73 10.04 8.86
C GLU A 74 15.31 10.08 8.29
N ILE A 75 15.01 9.21 7.33
CA ILE A 75 13.69 9.16 6.67
C ILE A 75 12.56 8.91 7.68
N ASN A 76 12.81 8.13 8.73
CA ASN A 76 11.79 7.75 9.71
C ASN A 76 11.81 8.59 11.00
N TYR A 77 12.74 9.53 11.14
CA TYR A 77 12.94 10.27 12.38
C TYR A 77 11.70 11.10 12.74
N GLU A 78 11.17 11.84 11.78
CA GLU A 78 9.99 12.69 11.97
C GLU A 78 8.73 11.87 12.29
N SER A 79 8.53 10.76 11.59
CA SER A 79 7.41 9.84 11.84
C SER A 79 7.45 9.27 13.26
N LYS A 80 8.65 8.90 13.74
CA LYS A 80 8.84 8.43 15.12
C LYS A 80 8.58 9.54 16.13
N LEU A 81 9.06 10.75 15.86
CA LEU A 81 8.84 11.90 16.73
C LEU A 81 7.34 12.26 16.85
N ALA A 82 6.61 12.22 15.73
CA ALA A 82 5.17 12.43 15.71
C ALA A 82 4.41 11.37 16.53
N LEU A 83 4.83 10.10 16.43
CA LEU A 83 4.27 9.01 17.23
C LEU A 83 4.51 9.22 18.73
N VAL A 84 5.73 9.64 19.11
CA VAL A 84 6.06 9.96 20.51
C VAL A 84 5.17 11.10 21.02
N ARG A 85 5.03 12.19 20.24
CA ARG A 85 4.16 13.32 20.61
C ARG A 85 2.70 12.90 20.82
N LYS A 86 2.16 12.08 19.92
CA LYS A 86 0.79 11.53 20.04
C LYS A 86 0.64 10.63 21.28
N ASN A 87 1.65 9.83 21.60
CA ASN A 87 1.61 8.97 22.76
C ASN A 87 1.66 9.78 24.06
N LEU A 88 2.49 10.82 24.12
CA LEU A 88 2.54 11.73 25.27
C LEU A 88 1.22 12.47 25.46
N SER A 89 0.61 12.97 24.38
CA SER A 89 -0.67 13.68 24.45
C SER A 89 -1.87 12.81 24.86
N THR A 90 -1.74 11.49 24.76
CA THR A 90 -2.80 10.52 25.13
C THR A 90 -2.49 9.75 26.40
N MET A 91 -1.37 10.07 27.07
CA MET A 91 -0.88 9.30 28.22
C MET A 91 -1.80 9.43 29.43
N ASP A 92 -2.28 10.64 29.74
CA ASP A 92 -3.10 10.89 30.92
C ASP A 92 -4.43 10.13 30.85
N LYS A 93 -5.10 10.16 29.69
CA LYS A 93 -6.33 9.39 29.45
C LYS A 93 -6.11 7.89 29.62
N LYS A 94 -5.00 7.35 29.09
CA LYS A 94 -4.67 5.93 29.26
C LYS A 94 -4.44 5.55 30.72
N LEU A 95 -3.90 6.47 31.52
CA LEU A 95 -3.73 6.25 32.96
C LEU A 95 -5.07 6.28 33.69
N GLU A 96 -5.99 7.17 33.33
CA GLU A 96 -7.36 7.21 33.86
C GLU A 96 -8.12 5.92 33.52
N ASP A 97 -8.13 5.52 32.24
CA ASP A 97 -8.73 4.26 31.78
C ASP A 97 -8.16 3.06 32.56
N GLN A 98 -6.85 3.03 32.77
CA GLN A 98 -6.19 1.95 33.52
C GLN A 98 -6.60 1.95 35.00
N ARG A 99 -6.79 3.13 35.62
CA ARG A 99 -7.26 3.25 37.01
C ARG A 99 -8.71 2.78 37.13
N GLU A 100 -9.57 3.19 36.21
CA GLU A 100 -10.97 2.74 36.16
C GLU A 100 -11.04 1.22 35.97
N GLU A 101 -10.28 0.66 35.02
CA GLU A 101 -10.21 -0.79 34.84
C GLU A 101 -9.77 -1.52 36.10
N GLN A 102 -8.83 -0.98 36.87
CA GLN A 102 -8.40 -1.57 38.14
C GLN A 102 -9.50 -1.52 39.19
N LEU A 103 -10.26 -0.42 39.26
CA LEU A 103 -11.42 -0.29 40.14
C LEU A 103 -12.50 -1.33 39.76
N TYR A 104 -12.81 -1.50 38.48
CA TYR A 104 -13.77 -2.50 38.01
C TYR A 104 -13.28 -3.94 38.20
N LYS A 105 -11.97 -4.19 38.10
CA LYS A 105 -11.37 -5.52 38.34
C LYS A 105 -11.28 -5.85 39.82
N ARG A 106 -11.41 -4.87 40.73
CA ARG A 106 -11.44 -5.11 42.17
C ARG A 106 -12.62 -6.03 42.48
N LYS A 107 -12.40 -7.01 43.35
CA LYS A 107 -13.49 -7.87 43.82
C LYS A 107 -14.54 -7.01 44.51
N MET A 108 -15.80 -7.17 44.13
CA MET A 108 -16.94 -6.52 44.78
C MET A 108 -16.96 -6.90 46.27
N GLY A 109 -17.38 -5.96 47.13
CA GLY A 109 -17.59 -6.24 48.55
C GLY A 109 -18.72 -7.25 48.75
N GLU A 110 -18.76 -7.89 49.92
CA GLU A 110 -19.77 -8.94 50.21
C GLU A 110 -21.20 -8.43 50.03
N LEU A 111 -21.52 -7.25 50.59
CA LEU A 111 -22.81 -6.58 50.41
C LEU A 111 -23.15 -6.33 48.94
N ASP A 112 -22.20 -5.81 48.15
CA ASP A 112 -22.41 -5.54 46.72
C ASP A 112 -22.63 -6.82 45.92
N THR A 113 -21.95 -7.92 46.29
CA THR A 113 -22.17 -9.21 45.64
C THR A 113 -23.57 -9.75 45.89
N ASP A 114 -24.11 -9.57 47.09
CA ASP A 114 -25.46 -10.02 47.42
C ASP A 114 -26.53 -9.13 46.79
N LEU A 115 -26.30 -7.82 46.75
CA LEU A 115 -27.19 -6.87 46.08
C LEU A 115 -27.20 -7.12 44.57
N TYR A 116 -26.04 -7.39 43.96
CA TYR A 116 -25.94 -7.81 42.56
C TYR A 116 -26.67 -9.14 42.31
N ARG A 117 -26.56 -10.11 43.21
CA ARG A 117 -27.31 -11.39 43.12
C ARG A 117 -28.82 -11.17 43.20
N LEU A 118 -29.29 -10.33 44.12
CA LEU A 118 -30.71 -9.97 44.27
C LEU A 118 -31.25 -9.27 43.04
N VAL A 119 -30.56 -8.23 42.55
CA VAL A 119 -30.95 -7.51 41.32
C VAL A 119 -30.97 -8.44 40.12
N LYS A 120 -29.98 -9.34 40.01
CA LYS A 120 -29.97 -10.35 38.95
C LYS A 120 -31.16 -11.31 39.08
N ALA A 121 -31.50 -11.76 40.28
CA ALA A 121 -32.64 -12.63 40.54
C ALA A 121 -33.99 -11.94 40.24
N LEU A 122 -34.14 -10.67 40.61
CA LEU A 122 -35.31 -9.84 40.30
C LEU A 122 -35.47 -9.64 38.79
N ASN A 123 -34.39 -9.28 38.09
CA ASN A 123 -34.41 -9.18 36.62
C ASN A 123 -34.79 -10.52 35.95
N PHE A 124 -34.41 -11.67 36.53
CA PHE A 124 -34.87 -12.98 36.05
C PHE A 124 -36.36 -13.24 36.31
N ALA A 125 -36.91 -12.71 37.40
CA ALA A 125 -38.34 -12.82 37.73
C ALA A 125 -39.19 -11.89 36.84
N GLU A 126 -38.71 -10.66 36.61
CA GLU A 126 -39.38 -9.63 35.81
C GLU A 126 -39.32 -9.92 34.30
N GLN A 127 -38.22 -10.53 33.82
CA GLN A 127 -38.16 -11.09 32.46
C GLN A 127 -38.99 -12.38 32.27
N GLY A 128 -39.97 -12.65 33.13
CA GLY A 128 -41.10 -13.55 32.89
C GLY A 128 -40.79 -14.77 32.01
N GLY A 129 -40.27 -15.84 32.59
CA GLY A 129 -40.54 -17.18 32.03
C GLY A 129 -39.61 -17.72 30.93
N LYS A 130 -38.30 -17.41 30.90
CA LYS A 130 -37.37 -18.23 30.08
C LYS A 130 -37.01 -19.60 30.66
N LYS A 131 -37.70 -20.08 31.72
CA LYS A 131 -37.70 -21.50 32.07
C LYS A 131 -38.26 -22.37 30.93
N ALA A 132 -39.05 -21.80 30.01
CA ALA A 132 -39.47 -22.47 28.78
C ALA A 132 -38.32 -22.78 27.81
N SER A 133 -37.28 -21.93 27.70
CA SER A 133 -36.16 -22.19 26.77
C SER A 133 -35.14 -23.22 27.29
N MET A 134 -35.02 -23.36 28.62
CA MET A 134 -34.21 -24.42 29.23
C MET A 134 -34.91 -25.77 29.12
N ALA A 135 -36.24 -25.81 29.32
CA ALA A 135 -37.05 -26.99 29.05
C ALA A 135 -37.04 -27.39 27.56
N SER A 136 -37.09 -26.43 26.62
CA SER A 136 -37.01 -26.73 25.19
C SER A 136 -35.62 -27.20 24.76
N LYS A 137 -34.54 -26.73 25.41
CA LYS A 137 -33.19 -27.24 25.16
C LYS A 137 -33.02 -28.66 25.70
N ALA A 138 -33.51 -28.94 26.90
CA ALA A 138 -33.48 -30.28 27.49
C ALA A 138 -34.30 -31.30 26.66
N SER A 139 -35.49 -30.93 26.19
CA SER A 139 -36.29 -31.79 25.30
C SER A 139 -35.67 -31.96 23.91
N SER A 140 -35.03 -30.92 23.35
CA SER A 140 -34.30 -31.03 22.08
C SER A 140 -33.07 -31.93 22.17
N GLN A 141 -32.45 -32.00 23.35
CA GLN A 141 -31.30 -32.88 23.61
C GLN A 141 -31.78 -34.33 23.71
N ALA A 142 -32.85 -34.58 24.47
CA ALA A 142 -33.48 -35.90 24.59
C ALA A 142 -33.96 -36.44 23.22
N GLN A 143 -34.54 -35.58 22.37
CA GLN A 143 -34.92 -35.97 21.00
C GLN A 143 -33.71 -36.29 20.10
N LYS A 144 -32.59 -35.59 20.26
CA LYS A 144 -31.35 -35.91 19.51
C LYS A 144 -30.75 -37.24 19.94
N ASP A 145 -30.83 -37.59 21.21
CA ASP A 145 -30.33 -38.87 21.72
C ASP A 145 -31.25 -40.03 21.31
N LEU A 146 -32.56 -39.80 21.27
CA LEU A 146 -33.53 -40.78 20.76
C LEU A 146 -33.38 -41.02 19.24
N ASN A 147 -33.18 -39.96 18.45
CA ASN A 147 -32.91 -40.08 17.01
C ASN A 147 -31.57 -40.76 16.69
N LYS A 148 -30.55 -40.61 17.55
CA LYS A 148 -29.31 -41.39 17.46
C LYS A 148 -29.54 -42.88 17.73
N SER A 149 -30.40 -43.22 18.70
CA SER A 149 -30.68 -44.63 19.04
C SER A 149 -31.47 -45.37 17.94
N ILE A 150 -32.25 -44.66 17.12
CA ILE A 150 -33.05 -45.22 16.01
C ILE A 150 -32.25 -45.23 14.68
N GLY A 151 -30.99 -44.79 14.69
CA GLY A 151 -30.12 -44.86 13.50
C GLY A 151 -30.44 -43.83 12.41
N VAL A 152 -31.21 -42.78 12.72
CA VAL A 152 -31.52 -41.71 11.77
C VAL A 152 -30.41 -40.65 11.79
N GLU A 153 -29.56 -40.66 10.77
CA GLU A 153 -28.49 -39.67 10.60
C GLU A 153 -29.05 -38.25 10.39
N SER A 154 -28.98 -37.43 11.44
CA SER A 154 -29.27 -35.99 11.31
C SER A 154 -28.12 -35.29 10.59
N LYS A 155 -28.40 -34.75 9.39
CA LYS A 155 -27.44 -33.96 8.60
C LYS A 155 -26.98 -32.74 9.41
N LYS A 156 -25.69 -32.69 9.77
CA LYS A 156 -25.08 -31.53 10.42
C LYS A 156 -25.16 -30.32 9.48
N PRO A 157 -25.64 -29.14 9.93
CA PRO A 157 -25.50 -27.91 9.16
C PRO A 157 -24.01 -27.57 9.02
N THR A 158 -23.57 -27.37 7.79
CA THR A 158 -22.20 -26.99 7.44
C THR A 158 -21.91 -25.59 7.98
N SER A 159 -21.25 -25.53 9.13
CA SER A 159 -20.67 -24.29 9.64
C SER A 159 -19.67 -23.75 8.63
N LYS A 160 -19.99 -22.63 7.96
CA LYS A 160 -19.01 -21.84 7.22
C LYS A 160 -17.86 -21.53 8.17
N LYS A 161 -16.67 -22.06 7.87
CA LYS A 161 -15.41 -21.69 8.52
C LYS A 161 -15.20 -20.18 8.33
N SER A 162 -15.64 -19.37 9.28
CA SER A 162 -15.15 -17.99 9.41
C SER A 162 -13.70 -18.10 9.82
N ARG A 163 -12.80 -17.95 8.84
CA ARG A 163 -11.38 -17.67 9.09
C ARG A 163 -11.31 -16.57 10.14
N GLY A 164 -10.62 -16.86 11.24
CA GLY A 164 -10.48 -15.97 12.38
C GLY A 164 -10.10 -14.57 11.94
N ALA A 165 -11.04 -13.64 12.11
CA ALA A 165 -10.74 -12.22 12.15
C ALA A 165 -10.01 -11.98 13.47
N SER A 166 -8.69 -11.86 13.38
CA SER A 166 -7.86 -11.30 14.44
C SER A 166 -8.45 -9.96 14.89
N LYS A 167 -8.33 -9.65 16.18
CA LYS A 167 -8.71 -8.38 16.83
C LYS A 167 -8.05 -7.10 16.25
N GLY A 168 -7.34 -7.18 15.13
CA GLY A 168 -6.89 -6.02 14.35
C GLY A 168 -7.86 -5.76 13.20
N GLY A 169 -8.63 -4.68 13.29
CA GLY A 169 -9.65 -4.31 12.31
C GLY A 169 -9.15 -4.38 10.87
N ASN A 170 -9.92 -5.05 10.02
CA ASN A 170 -9.72 -5.04 8.57
C ASN A 170 -9.95 -3.61 8.06
N VAL A 171 -8.87 -2.84 7.89
CA VAL A 171 -8.93 -1.64 7.05
C VAL A 171 -9.10 -2.14 5.62
N ASN A 172 -10.35 -2.11 5.16
CA ASN A 172 -10.77 -2.57 3.84
C ASN A 172 -9.89 -1.91 2.76
N LYS A 173 -9.53 -2.61 1.67
CA LYS A 173 -8.63 -2.05 0.62
C LYS A 173 -9.12 -0.70 0.07
N ARG A 174 -10.43 -0.48 0.06
CA ARG A 174 -11.07 0.81 -0.27
C ARG A 174 -10.76 1.92 0.74
N LEU A 175 -10.73 1.62 2.04
CA LEU A 175 -10.33 2.56 3.09
C LEU A 175 -8.84 2.92 3.03
N ARG A 176 -8.00 1.98 2.61
CA ARG A 176 -6.57 2.23 2.41
C ARG A 176 -6.31 3.14 1.20
N ALA A 177 -7.04 2.89 0.10
CA ALA A 177 -6.97 3.74 -1.09
C ALA A 177 -7.52 5.16 -0.84
N SER A 178 -8.58 5.30 -0.04
CA SER A 178 -9.07 6.65 0.33
C SER A 178 -8.07 7.41 1.20
N PHE A 179 -7.29 6.73 2.05
CA PHE A 179 -6.22 7.35 2.84
C PHE A 179 -5.07 7.89 1.99
N GLU A 180 -4.66 7.14 0.97
CA GLU A 180 -3.58 7.57 0.06
C GLU A 180 -4.04 8.70 -0.88
N LEU A 181 -5.31 8.71 -1.30
CA LEU A 181 -5.86 9.73 -2.19
C LEU A 181 -6.26 11.05 -1.51
N THR A 182 -6.62 11.03 -0.23
CA THR A 182 -7.08 12.25 0.45
C THR A 182 -5.99 13.03 1.16
N GLY A 183 -4.79 12.46 1.37
CA GLY A 183 -3.70 13.14 2.10
C GLY A 183 -4.09 13.60 3.52
N ALA A 184 -5.29 13.23 3.98
CA ALA A 184 -5.91 13.73 5.18
C ALA A 184 -5.40 12.88 6.35
N SER A 185 -4.80 13.57 7.32
CA SER A 185 -4.33 12.93 8.54
C SER A 185 -5.53 12.38 9.33
N ILE A 186 -5.34 11.26 10.04
CA ILE A 186 -6.35 10.66 10.95
C ILE A 186 -6.96 11.69 11.91
N ASN A 187 -6.26 12.79 12.22
CA ASN A 187 -6.74 13.84 13.10
C ASN A 187 -7.88 14.70 12.51
N ASP A 188 -8.07 14.75 11.19
CA ASP A 188 -9.14 15.55 10.58
C ASP A 188 -10.51 14.86 10.61
N MET A 189 -10.54 13.53 10.76
CA MET A 189 -11.81 12.78 10.87
C MET A 189 -12.45 12.91 12.26
N ASP A 190 -11.65 12.99 13.34
CA ASP A 190 -12.17 13.11 14.71
C ASP A 190 -12.65 14.55 15.04
N ALA A 191 -12.22 15.56 14.28
CA ALA A 191 -12.58 16.95 14.51
C ALA A 191 -13.89 17.41 13.85
N GLY A 192 -14.68 16.49 13.26
CA GLY A 192 -15.95 16.83 12.60
C GLY A 192 -15.83 17.75 11.38
N LYS A 193 -14.61 18.04 10.92
CA LYS A 193 -14.30 18.83 9.71
C LYS A 193 -14.05 17.94 8.49
N GLY A 194 -14.76 16.81 8.41
CA GLY A 194 -14.78 16.01 7.19
C GLY A 194 -15.49 16.79 6.10
N TYR A 195 -14.74 17.39 5.19
CA TYR A 195 -15.29 17.86 3.92
C TYR A 195 -16.09 16.70 3.31
N SER A 196 -17.39 16.92 3.12
CA SER A 196 -18.25 15.89 2.53
C SER A 196 -17.64 15.46 1.20
N THR A 197 -17.81 14.20 0.84
CA THR A 197 -17.36 13.63 -0.43
C THR A 197 -17.88 14.39 -1.66
N GLN A 198 -18.91 15.23 -1.51
CA GLN A 198 -19.33 16.23 -2.51
C GLN A 198 -18.35 17.39 -2.66
N ALA A 199 -17.88 17.99 -1.56
CA ALA A 199 -17.01 19.17 -1.59
C ALA A 199 -15.64 18.88 -2.25
N ALA A 200 -15.10 17.67 -2.05
CA ALA A 200 -13.86 17.24 -2.70
C ALA A 200 -14.03 17.02 -4.22
N ARG A 201 -15.22 16.57 -4.67
CA ARG A 201 -15.54 16.45 -6.10
C ARG A 201 -15.71 17.83 -6.75
N ASP A 202 -16.36 18.77 -6.07
CA ASP A 202 -16.58 20.13 -6.59
C ASP A 202 -15.26 20.92 -6.72
N MET A 203 -14.29 20.70 -5.84
CA MET A 203 -12.96 21.30 -5.99
C MET A 203 -12.20 20.74 -7.22
N GLN A 204 -12.28 19.43 -7.48
CA GLN A 204 -11.63 18.82 -8.65
C GLN A 204 -12.25 19.27 -9.98
N VAL A 205 -13.56 19.56 -10.00
CA VAL A 205 -14.23 20.08 -11.20
C VAL A 205 -13.81 21.53 -11.47
N LYS A 206 -13.75 22.38 -10.42
CA LYS A 206 -13.29 23.78 -10.55
C LYS A 206 -11.82 23.91 -11.00
N GLU A 207 -10.98 22.95 -10.63
CA GLU A 207 -9.57 22.94 -11.06
C GLU A 207 -9.40 22.59 -12.54
N LYS A 208 -10.30 21.75 -13.09
CA LYS A 208 -10.30 21.40 -14.53
C LYS A 208 -10.84 22.52 -15.43
N GLU A 209 -11.72 23.38 -14.94
CA GLU A 209 -12.20 24.55 -15.70
C GLU A 209 -11.17 25.68 -15.80
N LYS A 210 -10.23 25.78 -14.85
CA LYS A 210 -9.20 26.83 -14.84
C LYS A 210 -7.98 26.54 -15.71
N GLN A 211 -7.86 25.36 -16.30
CA GLN A 211 -6.78 25.10 -17.25
C GLN A 211 -7.17 25.57 -18.66
N PRO A 212 -6.48 26.57 -19.24
CA PRO A 212 -6.74 27.01 -20.60
C PRO A 212 -6.45 25.86 -21.57
N LYS A 213 -7.45 25.49 -22.37
CA LYS A 213 -7.31 24.53 -23.48
C LYS A 213 -6.20 25.02 -24.41
N GLN A 214 -5.01 24.42 -24.32
CA GLN A 214 -3.97 24.60 -25.30
C GLN A 214 -4.49 24.08 -26.65
N ARG A 215 -4.72 25.00 -27.59
CA ARG A 215 -5.09 24.70 -28.97
C ARG A 215 -3.95 23.91 -29.61
N LYS A 216 -4.28 22.73 -30.15
CA LYS A 216 -3.35 21.97 -30.98
C LYS A 216 -3.05 22.76 -32.26
N PRO A 217 -1.79 22.87 -32.70
CA PRO A 217 -1.47 23.46 -34.00
C PRO A 217 -1.95 22.52 -35.11
N THR A 218 -2.77 23.07 -36.00
CA THR A 218 -3.16 22.47 -37.28
C THR A 218 -1.93 22.37 -38.18
N LYS A 219 -1.67 21.16 -38.69
CA LYS A 219 -0.64 20.88 -39.71
C LYS A 219 -1.19 21.26 -41.09
N GLU A 220 -1.19 22.54 -41.42
CA GLU A 220 -1.32 23.01 -42.80
C GLU A 220 -0.52 24.31 -42.89
N GLU A 221 0.79 24.18 -43.14
CA GLU A 221 1.70 25.17 -43.75
C GLU A 221 3.13 24.63 -43.58
N GLU A 222 3.53 23.76 -44.51
CA GLU A 222 4.86 23.66 -45.15
C GLU A 222 4.85 22.49 -46.16
#